data_AF-A0A6H1WR29-F1
#
_entry.id   AF-A0A6H1WR29-F1
#
_cell.length_a   1.000
_cell.length_b   1.000
_cell.length_c   1.000
_cell.angle_alpha   90.00
_cell.angle_beta   90.00
_cell.angle_gamma   90.00
#
_symmetry.space_group_name_H-M   'P 1'
#
loop_
_entity.id
_entity.type
_entity.pdbx_description
1 polymer ?
#
loop_
_entity_poly.entity_id
_entity_poly.type
_entity_poly.pdbx_seq_one_letter_code
_entity_poly.pdbx_strand_id
1 'polypeptide(L)'
;MRLEEALVEAATPLARGRILRRVFIGLGYTAVELSDGRCGLAYTLFEPGCCDYLPPEVSFRGRPADLALRHLLSTHPLERSVALATVNALFNSRKLPLLEGDVLELVRPRPEDEVAMVGHFEPLARKLSRKVKHLWIFEKGERLGPGLLPETEMPVFLPRATLVFVTAVTILNRTLEDILEQIQRAREVVLLGPSTPLAPEVFCDFPMSLLSGVRVKDAEALFSGVAEARGFRGLKEALEKVNLRV
;
A
#
# COMPACT_ATOMS: atom_id res chain seq x y z
N MET A 1 0.77 -4.44 19.78
CA MET A 1 1.00 -5.40 18.69
C MET A 1 1.46 -4.60 17.50
N ARG A 2 2.51 -5.03 16.77
CA ARG A 2 2.96 -4.29 15.59
C ARG A 2 1.95 -4.44 14.46
N LEU A 3 1.91 -3.46 13.56
CA LEU A 3 0.97 -3.46 12.43
C LEU A 3 1.02 -4.75 11.61
N GLU A 4 2.20 -5.27 11.28
CA GLU A 4 2.32 -6.48 10.45
C GLU A 4 1.78 -7.72 11.16
N GLU A 5 1.96 -7.80 12.48
CA GLU A 5 1.41 -8.88 13.30
C GLU A 5 -0.12 -8.82 13.30
N ALA A 6 -0.69 -7.62 13.44
CA ALA A 6 -2.13 -7.38 13.38
C ALA A 6 -2.72 -7.75 12.01
N LEU A 7 -2.03 -7.41 10.91
CA LEU A 7 -2.43 -7.79 9.55
C LEU A 7 -2.40 -9.31 9.35
N VAL A 8 -1.36 -9.99 9.84
CA VAL A 8 -1.26 -11.46 9.76
C VAL A 8 -2.39 -12.11 10.56
N GLU A 9 -2.66 -11.64 11.77
CA GLU A 9 -3.73 -12.15 12.62
C GLU A 9 -5.10 -11.99 11.95
N ALA A 10 -5.42 -10.79 11.46
CA ALA A 10 -6.69 -10.50 10.79
C ALA A 10 -6.87 -11.29 9.49
N ALA A 11 -5.80 -11.55 8.74
CA ALA A 11 -5.85 -12.29 7.48
C ALA A 11 -5.88 -13.82 7.66
N THR A 12 -5.35 -14.35 8.77
CA THR A 12 -5.20 -15.80 8.99
C THR A 12 -6.52 -16.59 8.87
N PRO A 13 -7.65 -16.17 9.47
CA PRO A 13 -8.92 -16.88 9.31
C PRO A 13 -9.39 -16.98 7.85
N LEU A 14 -9.06 -15.98 7.02
CA LEU A 14 -9.44 -15.93 5.61
C LEU A 14 -8.56 -16.83 4.72
N ALA A 15 -7.35 -17.14 5.19
CA ALA A 15 -6.35 -17.91 4.48
C ALA A 15 -6.58 -19.43 4.57
N ARG A 16 -7.39 -19.89 5.52
CA ARG A 16 -7.60 -21.32 5.80
C ARG A 16 -8.08 -22.07 4.55
N GLY A 17 -7.34 -23.12 4.17
CA GLY A 17 -7.65 -23.97 3.01
C GLY A 17 -7.40 -23.30 1.66
N ARG A 18 -6.77 -22.13 1.61
CA ARG A 18 -6.40 -21.43 0.37
C ARG A 18 -4.93 -21.68 0.05
N ILE A 19 -4.63 -21.74 -1.24
CA ILE A 19 -3.26 -21.84 -1.75
C ILE A 19 -2.99 -20.72 -2.74
N LEU A 20 -1.72 -20.32 -2.88
CA LEU A 20 -1.29 -19.34 -3.88
C LEU A 20 -1.24 -20.01 -5.26
N ARG A 21 -2.29 -19.82 -6.08
CA ARG A 21 -2.43 -20.38 -7.42
C ARG A 21 -1.42 -19.78 -8.40
N ARG A 22 -1.31 -18.45 -8.42
CA ARG A 22 -0.35 -17.69 -9.22
C ARG A 22 0.35 -16.65 -8.35
N VAL A 23 1.64 -16.47 -8.58
CA VAL A 23 2.47 -15.44 -7.94
C VAL A 23 3.37 -14.86 -9.01
N PHE A 24 3.25 -13.56 -9.26
CA PHE A 24 4.07 -12.82 -10.21
C PHE A 24 4.80 -11.72 -9.46
N ILE A 25 6.12 -11.75 -9.47
CA ILE A 25 6.98 -10.72 -8.89
C ILE A 25 7.47 -9.86 -10.06
N GLY A 26 6.71 -8.83 -10.41
CA GLY A 26 7.11 -7.84 -11.43
C GLY A 26 7.94 -6.72 -10.79
N LEU A 27 8.67 -5.95 -11.60
CA LEU A 27 9.56 -4.88 -11.09
C LEU A 27 8.82 -3.75 -10.37
N GLY A 28 7.57 -3.45 -10.77
CA GLY A 28 6.74 -2.45 -10.11
C GLY A 28 5.81 -3.01 -9.04
N TYR A 29 5.20 -4.17 -9.33
CA TYR A 29 4.18 -4.76 -8.48
C TYR A 29 4.31 -6.28 -8.40
N THR A 30 3.95 -6.81 -7.24
CA THR A 30 3.80 -8.24 -6.97
C THR A 30 2.31 -8.55 -6.93
N ALA A 31 1.88 -9.50 -7.77
CA ALA A 31 0.50 -9.94 -7.86
C ALA A 31 0.36 -11.38 -7.36
N VAL A 32 -0.67 -11.64 -6.56
CA VAL A 32 -1.00 -12.97 -6.02
C VAL A 32 -2.43 -13.29 -6.36
N GLU A 33 -2.66 -14.55 -6.76
CA GLU A 33 -3.99 -15.12 -6.88
C GLU A 33 -4.10 -16.37 -6.05
N LEU A 34 -5.20 -16.48 -5.31
CA LEU A 34 -5.55 -17.62 -4.49
C LEU A 34 -6.31 -18.68 -5.31
N SER A 35 -6.39 -19.90 -4.79
CA SER A 35 -7.09 -21.02 -5.43
C SER A 35 -8.58 -20.79 -5.72
N ASP A 36 -9.19 -19.78 -5.11
CA ASP A 36 -10.58 -19.39 -5.32
C ASP A 36 -10.76 -18.17 -6.24
N GLY A 37 -9.70 -17.77 -6.94
CA GLY A 37 -9.71 -16.68 -7.90
C GLY A 37 -9.52 -15.29 -7.31
N ARG A 38 -9.49 -15.15 -5.97
CA ARG A 38 -9.23 -13.86 -5.33
C ARG A 38 -7.81 -13.40 -5.64
N CYS A 39 -7.69 -12.15 -6.06
CA CYS A 39 -6.43 -11.56 -6.48
C CYS A 39 -6.08 -10.36 -5.60
N GLY A 40 -4.78 -10.16 -5.39
CA GLY A 40 -4.23 -9.04 -4.64
C GLY A 40 -2.94 -8.53 -5.26
N LEU A 41 -2.60 -7.30 -4.91
CA LEU A 41 -1.47 -6.57 -5.46
C LEU A 41 -0.74 -5.84 -4.33
N ALA A 42 0.58 -5.78 -4.41
CA ALA A 42 1.40 -4.91 -3.59
C ALA A 42 2.57 -4.39 -4.43
N TYR A 43 3.17 -3.27 -4.03
CA TYR A 43 4.42 -2.80 -4.61
C TYR A 43 5.52 -3.85 -4.43
N THR A 44 6.37 -4.05 -5.44
CA THR A 44 7.53 -4.92 -5.30
C THR A 44 8.67 -4.14 -4.66
N LEU A 45 8.90 -4.39 -3.37
CA LEU A 45 10.08 -3.88 -2.70
C LEU A 45 11.23 -4.88 -2.90
N PHE A 46 12.28 -4.46 -3.59
CA PHE A 46 13.49 -5.25 -3.78
C PHE A 46 14.72 -4.34 -3.84
N GLU A 47 15.87 -4.95 -3.57
CA GLU A 47 17.19 -4.32 -3.73
C GLU A 47 17.90 -5.01 -4.91
N PRO A 48 18.67 -4.27 -5.73
CA PRO A 48 19.42 -4.87 -6.82
C PRO A 48 20.38 -5.95 -6.31
N GLY A 49 20.27 -7.17 -6.85
CA GLY A 49 21.10 -8.33 -6.52
C GLY A 49 21.85 -8.86 -7.74
N CYS A 50 22.77 -9.81 -7.51
CA CYS A 50 23.67 -10.32 -8.55
C CYS A 50 23.09 -11.49 -9.36
N CYS A 51 22.43 -12.47 -8.71
CA CYS A 51 21.96 -13.70 -9.38
C CYS A 51 20.55 -14.11 -8.93
N ASP A 52 20.36 -14.42 -7.64
CA ASP A 52 19.05 -14.78 -7.07
C ASP A 52 18.53 -13.66 -6.19
N TYR A 53 17.29 -13.25 -6.43
CA TYR A 53 16.62 -12.23 -5.62
C TYR A 53 15.83 -12.82 -4.44
N LEU A 54 15.59 -14.13 -4.41
CA LEU A 54 14.95 -14.84 -3.31
C LEU A 54 15.83 -16.01 -2.87
N PRO A 55 15.80 -16.42 -1.59
CA PRO A 55 16.49 -17.62 -1.15
C PRO A 55 15.99 -18.86 -1.92
N PRO A 56 16.88 -19.78 -2.34
CA PRO A 56 16.51 -20.95 -3.17
C PRO A 56 15.42 -21.85 -2.56
N GLU A 57 15.33 -21.90 -1.24
CA GLU A 57 14.35 -22.67 -0.48
C GLU A 57 12.95 -22.03 -0.45
N VAL A 58 12.86 -20.74 -0.81
CA VAL A 58 11.61 -19.98 -0.78
C VAL A 58 10.86 -20.21 -2.09
N SER A 59 9.66 -20.75 -1.97
CA SER A 59 8.74 -20.93 -3.08
C SER A 59 7.33 -20.62 -2.63
N PHE A 60 6.60 -19.79 -3.38
CA PHE A 60 5.26 -19.33 -3.01
C PHE A 60 4.14 -20.05 -3.76
N ARG A 61 4.34 -20.36 -5.05
CA ARG A 61 3.30 -20.98 -5.87
C ARG A 61 2.95 -22.36 -5.32
N GLY A 62 1.66 -22.63 -5.18
CA GLY A 62 1.13 -23.87 -4.61
C GLY A 62 1.23 -23.97 -3.08
N ARG A 63 1.84 -22.99 -2.40
CA ARG A 63 1.91 -22.98 -0.94
C ARG A 63 0.59 -22.53 -0.31
N PRO A 64 0.30 -23.01 0.91
CA PRO A 64 -0.77 -22.48 1.76
C PRO A 64 -0.66 -20.98 1.98
N ALA A 65 -1.79 -20.28 1.93
CA ALA A 65 -1.83 -18.83 2.09
C ALA A 65 -1.45 -18.37 3.50
N ASP A 66 -1.78 -19.16 4.53
CA ASP A 66 -1.41 -18.89 5.92
C ASP A 66 0.11 -18.92 6.15
N LEU A 67 0.83 -19.80 5.46
CA LEU A 67 2.30 -19.78 5.45
C LEU A 67 2.82 -18.53 4.71
N ALA A 68 2.22 -18.18 3.58
CA ALA A 68 2.59 -16.97 2.83
C ALA A 68 2.41 -15.68 3.66
N LEU A 69 1.38 -15.61 4.52
CA LEU A 69 1.16 -14.45 5.40
C LEU A 69 2.32 -14.20 6.37
N ARG A 70 2.94 -15.26 6.90
CA ARG A 70 4.06 -15.14 7.87
C ARG A 70 5.25 -14.39 7.31
N HIS A 71 5.42 -14.42 5.98
CA HIS A 71 6.49 -13.69 5.29
C HIS A 71 6.36 -12.17 5.39
N LEU A 72 5.22 -11.62 5.86
CA LEU A 72 5.12 -10.20 6.18
C LEU A 72 6.06 -9.81 7.34
N LEU A 73 6.36 -10.76 8.22
CA LEU A 73 7.31 -10.60 9.33
C LEU A 73 8.77 -10.85 8.90
N SER A 74 9.00 -11.32 7.68
CA SER A 74 10.35 -11.57 7.15
C SER A 74 11.18 -10.28 7.05
N THR A 75 12.50 -10.39 7.17
CA THR A 75 13.42 -9.30 6.85
C THR A 75 13.60 -9.12 5.35
N HIS A 76 13.26 -10.14 4.54
CA HIS A 76 13.46 -10.13 3.10
C HIS A 76 12.39 -9.28 2.37
N PRO A 77 12.76 -8.23 1.60
CA PRO A 77 11.83 -7.32 0.95
C PRO A 77 10.81 -7.98 0.00
N LEU A 78 11.26 -8.93 -0.83
CA LEU A 78 10.36 -9.63 -1.76
C LEU A 78 9.38 -10.55 -1.06
N GLU A 79 9.79 -11.21 0.02
CA GLU A 79 8.90 -12.06 0.81
C GLU A 79 7.75 -11.24 1.41
N ARG A 80 8.07 -10.05 1.95
CA ARG A 80 7.06 -9.09 2.44
C ARG A 80 6.13 -8.62 1.33
N SER A 81 6.66 -8.39 0.12
CA SER A 81 5.87 -7.97 -1.05
C SER A 81 4.83 -9.03 -1.44
N VAL A 82 5.23 -10.30 -1.49
CA VAL A 82 4.32 -11.42 -1.75
C VAL A 82 3.31 -11.59 -0.61
N ALA A 83 3.74 -11.47 0.63
CA ALA A 83 2.86 -11.59 1.79
C ALA A 83 1.79 -10.49 1.79
N LEU A 84 2.15 -9.22 1.55
CA LEU A 84 1.20 -8.12 1.50
C LEU A 84 0.24 -8.23 0.31
N ALA A 85 0.71 -8.69 -0.85
CA ALA A 85 -0.18 -9.00 -1.98
C ALA A 85 -1.16 -10.12 -1.61
N THR A 86 -0.73 -11.12 -0.83
CA THR A 86 -1.58 -12.20 -0.31
C THR A 86 -2.63 -11.66 0.68
N VAL A 87 -2.23 -10.79 1.61
CA VAL A 87 -3.15 -10.07 2.53
C VAL A 87 -4.23 -9.34 1.73
N ASN A 88 -3.84 -8.56 0.71
CA ASN A 88 -4.78 -7.82 -0.13
C ASN A 88 -5.71 -8.76 -0.92
N ALA A 89 -5.21 -9.90 -1.40
CA ALA A 89 -6.04 -10.91 -2.07
C ALA A 89 -7.14 -11.45 -1.15
N LEU A 90 -6.80 -11.72 0.12
CA LEU A 90 -7.75 -12.21 1.12
C LEU A 90 -8.81 -11.16 1.44
N PHE A 91 -8.41 -9.91 1.65
CA PHE A 91 -9.33 -8.81 2.01
C PHE A 91 -10.22 -8.33 0.87
N ASN A 92 -9.83 -8.48 -0.40
CA ASN A 92 -10.60 -8.03 -1.57
C ASN A 92 -12.00 -8.65 -1.72
N SER A 93 -12.29 -9.71 -0.96
CA SER A 93 -13.59 -10.40 -0.93
C SER A 93 -14.52 -9.95 0.19
N ARG A 94 -14.04 -9.11 1.11
CA ARG A 94 -14.86 -8.64 2.23
C ARG A 94 -15.94 -7.69 1.74
N LYS A 95 -17.13 -7.83 2.31
CA LYS A 95 -18.22 -6.88 2.12
C LYS A 95 -17.98 -5.72 3.09
N LEU A 96 -17.42 -4.64 2.56
CA LEU A 96 -17.11 -3.42 3.31
C LEU A 96 -17.91 -2.25 2.71
N PRO A 97 -18.22 -1.20 3.50
CA PRO A 97 -18.88 0.00 3.02
C PRO A 97 -17.90 0.87 2.20
N LEU A 98 -17.50 0.36 1.03
CA LEU A 98 -16.52 1.00 0.17
C LEU A 98 -17.14 2.22 -0.52
N LEU A 99 -16.37 3.30 -0.56
CA LEU A 99 -16.69 4.53 -1.26
C LEU A 99 -15.91 4.58 -2.57
N GLU A 100 -16.63 4.77 -3.67
CA GLU A 100 -16.04 5.05 -4.97
C GLU A 100 -15.67 6.53 -5.10
N GLY A 101 -14.77 6.85 -6.04
CA GLY A 101 -14.41 8.22 -6.37
C GLY A 101 -12.96 8.60 -6.06
N ASP A 102 -12.61 9.85 -6.38
CA ASP A 102 -11.27 10.40 -6.14
C ASP A 102 -11.11 10.72 -4.65
N VAL A 103 -9.98 10.30 -4.07
CA VAL A 103 -9.65 10.55 -2.67
C VAL A 103 -9.79 12.02 -2.25
N LEU A 104 -9.49 12.96 -3.16
CA LEU A 104 -9.61 14.40 -2.87
C LEU A 104 -11.06 14.87 -2.73
N GLU A 105 -12.03 14.15 -3.29
CA GLU A 105 -13.46 14.47 -3.14
C GLU A 105 -13.96 14.06 -1.74
N LEU A 106 -13.32 13.06 -1.14
CA LEU A 106 -13.63 12.57 0.20
C LEU A 106 -12.99 13.43 1.29
N VAL A 107 -11.70 13.74 1.17
CA VAL A 107 -10.97 14.53 2.19
C VAL A 107 -11.16 16.04 2.06
N ARG A 108 -11.68 16.50 0.91
CA ARG A 108 -12.05 17.90 0.60
C ARG A 108 -10.97 18.91 1.04
N PRO A 109 -9.81 18.96 0.35
CA PRO A 109 -8.74 19.90 0.68
C PRO A 109 -9.20 21.35 0.58
N ARG A 110 -8.67 22.20 1.46
CA ARG A 110 -9.04 23.60 1.61
C ARG A 110 -7.83 24.51 1.36
N PRO A 111 -8.03 25.78 0.95
CA PRO A 111 -6.94 26.74 0.74
C PRO A 111 -6.01 26.94 1.93
N GLU A 112 -6.51 26.78 3.15
CA GLU A 112 -5.75 26.90 4.39
C GLU A 112 -4.99 25.63 4.79
N ASP A 113 -5.25 24.49 4.15
CA ASP A 113 -4.64 23.22 4.54
C ASP A 113 -3.11 23.24 4.32
N GLU A 114 -2.40 22.67 5.29
CA GLU A 114 -0.97 22.38 5.23
C GLU A 114 -0.82 20.87 5.02
N VAL A 115 -0.38 20.47 3.83
CA VAL A 115 -0.43 19.08 3.39
C VAL A 115 0.94 18.45 3.44
N ALA A 116 1.05 17.30 4.11
CA ALA A 116 2.19 16.41 4.01
C ALA A 116 1.85 15.19 3.14
N MET A 117 2.76 14.82 2.25
CA MET A 117 2.63 13.66 1.39
C MET A 117 3.89 12.79 1.50
N VAL A 118 3.77 11.64 2.15
CA VAL A 118 4.84 10.65 2.25
C VAL A 118 4.74 9.67 1.09
N GLY A 119 5.69 9.76 0.18
CA GLY A 119 5.67 9.11 -1.13
C GLY A 119 5.03 10.01 -2.19
N HIS A 120 5.71 10.19 -3.32
CA HIS A 120 5.32 11.15 -4.34
C HIS A 120 4.25 10.59 -5.30
N PHE A 121 3.01 11.08 -5.13
CA PHE A 121 1.89 10.80 -6.02
C PHE A 121 1.66 11.93 -7.02
N GLU A 122 2.47 12.01 -8.07
CA GLU A 122 2.47 13.10 -9.07
C GLU A 122 1.06 13.60 -9.48
N PRO A 123 0.08 12.75 -9.85
CA PRO A 123 -1.25 13.25 -10.24
C PRO A 123 -2.00 13.96 -9.10
N LEU A 124 -1.78 13.51 -7.86
CA LEU A 124 -2.39 14.05 -6.66
C LEU A 124 -1.68 15.34 -6.23
N ALA A 125 -0.34 15.30 -6.21
CA ALA A 125 0.52 16.44 -5.90
C ALA A 125 0.20 17.63 -6.80
N ARG A 126 0.05 17.41 -8.12
CA ARG A 126 -0.31 18.46 -9.08
C ARG A 126 -1.69 19.07 -8.84
N LYS A 127 -2.66 18.30 -8.33
CA LYS A 127 -3.98 18.81 -7.96
C LYS A 127 -3.94 19.61 -6.66
N LEU A 128 -3.16 19.14 -5.68
CA LEU A 128 -3.03 19.75 -4.36
C LEU A 128 -2.24 21.06 -4.41
N SER A 129 -1.15 21.13 -5.17
CA SER A 129 -0.29 22.32 -5.26
C SER A 129 -1.01 23.60 -5.73
N ARG A 130 -2.19 23.46 -6.33
CA ARG A 130 -3.04 24.58 -6.78
C ARG A 130 -4.18 24.93 -5.83
N LYS A 131 -4.35 24.16 -4.75
CA LYS A 131 -5.54 24.19 -3.89
C LYS A 131 -5.27 24.45 -2.42
N VAL A 132 -4.03 24.26 -1.95
CA VAL A 132 -3.68 24.25 -0.53
C VAL A 132 -2.57 25.24 -0.24
N LYS A 133 -2.42 25.65 1.02
CA LYS A 133 -1.46 26.66 1.45
C LYS A 133 -0.02 26.18 1.28
N HIS A 134 0.25 24.97 1.75
CA HIS A 134 1.55 24.32 1.66
C HIS A 134 1.40 22.85 1.27
N LEU A 135 2.32 22.36 0.44
CA LEU A 135 2.44 20.95 0.09
C LEU A 135 3.89 20.53 0.26
N TRP A 136 4.14 19.68 1.25
CA TRP A 136 5.43 19.06 1.51
C TRP A 136 5.38 17.61 1.06
N ILE A 137 6.29 17.21 0.18
CA ILE A 137 6.33 15.86 -0.38
C ILE A 137 7.65 15.23 0.03
N PHE A 138 7.58 14.09 0.71
CA PHE A 138 8.74 13.36 1.22
C PHE A 138 8.98 12.12 0.37
N GLU A 139 10.22 11.89 -0.04
CA GLU A 139 10.61 10.71 -0.82
C GLU A 139 12.02 10.25 -0.42
N LYS A 140 12.32 8.97 -0.68
CA LYS A 140 13.57 8.33 -0.27
C LYS A 140 14.47 7.95 -1.45
N GLY A 141 15.77 7.87 -1.17
CA GLY A 141 16.77 7.32 -2.09
C GLY A 141 16.82 8.01 -3.44
N GLU A 142 16.98 7.23 -4.51
CA GLU A 142 17.13 7.73 -5.89
C GLU A 142 15.89 8.48 -6.43
N ARG A 143 14.75 8.34 -5.75
CA ARG A 143 13.51 9.05 -6.11
C ARG A 143 13.43 10.45 -5.53
N LEU A 144 14.36 10.81 -4.63
CA LEU A 144 14.50 12.17 -4.13
C LEU A 144 14.95 13.07 -5.28
N GLY A 145 14.11 14.03 -5.64
CA GLY A 145 14.31 14.94 -6.76
C GLY A 145 14.06 16.40 -6.38
N PRO A 146 14.23 17.32 -7.34
CA PRO A 146 14.02 18.75 -7.10
C PRO A 146 12.63 19.04 -6.53
N GLY A 147 12.57 19.77 -5.42
CA GLY A 147 11.33 20.15 -4.75
C GLY A 147 10.72 19.07 -3.83
N LEU A 148 11.35 17.89 -3.73
CA LEU A 148 11.01 16.86 -2.74
C LEU A 148 11.91 16.99 -1.51
N LEU A 149 11.37 16.65 -0.35
CA LEU A 149 12.07 16.67 0.93
C LEU A 149 12.56 15.26 1.29
N PRO A 150 13.72 15.12 1.94
CA PRO A 150 14.15 13.84 2.49
C PRO A 150 13.29 13.48 3.71
N GLU A 151 13.25 12.19 4.06
CA GLU A 151 12.48 11.68 5.21
C GLU A 151 12.92 12.31 6.54
N THR A 152 14.17 12.77 6.64
CA THR A 152 14.72 13.45 7.83
C THR A 152 14.03 14.77 8.16
N GLU A 153 13.29 15.36 7.21
CA GLU A 153 12.52 16.59 7.42
C GLU A 153 11.11 16.31 7.98
N MET A 154 10.64 15.06 7.95
CA MET A 154 9.30 14.70 8.44
C MET A 154 9.02 15.18 9.88
N PRO A 155 9.94 15.08 10.87
CA PRO A 155 9.68 15.54 12.24
C PRO A 155 9.38 17.04 12.34
N VAL A 156 9.81 17.84 11.37
CA VAL A 156 9.57 19.29 11.33
C VAL A 156 8.19 19.61 10.76
N PHE A 157 7.74 18.85 9.77
CA PHE A 157 6.56 19.18 8.97
C PHE A 157 5.32 18.34 9.28
N LEU A 158 5.46 17.05 9.62
CA LEU A 158 4.32 16.19 9.96
C LEU A 158 3.50 16.70 11.15
N PRO A 159 4.10 17.22 12.24
CA PRO A 159 3.33 17.82 13.34
C PRO A 159 2.48 19.02 12.92
N ARG A 160 2.86 19.68 11.82
CA ARG A 160 2.18 20.88 11.28
C ARG A 160 1.13 20.50 10.23
N ALA A 161 1.12 19.30 9.69
CA ALA A 161 0.18 18.96 8.64
C ALA A 161 -1.28 18.91 9.16
N THR A 162 -2.20 19.52 8.41
CA THR A 162 -3.65 19.36 8.62
C THR A 162 -4.22 18.22 7.76
N LEU A 163 -3.56 17.89 6.65
CA LEU A 163 -3.86 16.74 5.81
C LEU A 163 -2.60 15.92 5.58
N VAL A 164 -2.67 14.60 5.77
CA VAL A 164 -1.53 13.72 5.54
C VAL A 164 -1.90 12.59 4.59
N PHE A 165 -1.11 12.43 3.53
CA PHE A 165 -1.19 11.28 2.64
C PHE A 165 0.06 10.42 2.85
N VAL A 166 -0.12 9.13 3.11
CA VAL A 166 0.97 8.19 3.34
C VAL A 166 0.87 7.05 2.35
N THR A 167 1.95 6.74 1.63
CA THR A 167 2.00 5.59 0.75
C THR A 167 1.90 4.27 1.52
N ALA A 168 1.10 3.32 1.04
CA ALA A 168 1.03 1.98 1.63
C ALA A 168 2.32 1.16 1.45
N VAL A 169 3.29 1.65 0.68
CA VAL A 169 4.66 1.09 0.63
C VAL A 169 5.35 1.20 2.00
N THR A 170 4.93 2.14 2.85
CA THR A 170 5.43 2.28 4.24
C THR A 170 5.22 1.04 5.11
N ILE A 171 4.23 0.20 4.78
CA ILE A 171 4.03 -1.11 5.42
C ILE A 171 5.18 -2.05 5.05
N LEU A 172 5.58 -2.07 3.77
CA LEU A 172 6.60 -2.98 3.26
C LEU A 172 7.99 -2.68 3.78
N ASN A 173 8.35 -1.40 3.96
CA ASN A 173 9.65 -1.01 4.53
C ASN A 173 9.59 -0.70 6.03
N ARG A 174 8.47 -0.96 6.71
CA ARG A 174 8.28 -0.83 8.17
C ARG A 174 8.47 0.58 8.72
N THR A 175 8.07 1.59 7.97
CA THR A 175 8.14 2.98 8.42
C THR A 175 6.78 3.56 8.77
N LEU A 176 5.68 2.83 8.54
CA LEU A 176 4.33 3.39 8.72
C LEU A 176 4.08 3.85 10.16
N GLU A 177 4.34 3.00 11.16
CA GLU A 177 4.05 3.31 12.57
C GLU A 177 4.83 4.57 13.01
N ASP A 178 6.15 4.63 12.76
CA ASP A 178 7.00 5.79 13.06
C ASP A 178 6.54 7.09 12.38
N ILE A 179 6.01 7.01 11.16
CA ILE A 179 5.45 8.16 10.44
C ILE A 179 4.17 8.65 11.14
N LEU A 180 3.31 7.72 11.55
CA LEU A 180 2.02 8.06 12.17
C LEU A 180 2.19 8.69 13.55
N GLU A 181 3.20 8.26 14.33
CA GLU A 181 3.52 8.84 15.64
C GLU A 181 3.91 10.33 15.58
N GLN A 182 4.40 10.80 14.43
CA GLN A 182 4.78 12.20 14.23
C GLN A 182 3.58 13.11 13.89
N ILE A 183 2.40 12.53 13.62
CA ILE A 183 1.20 13.29 13.23
C ILE A 183 0.49 13.78 14.50
N GLN A 184 0.33 15.10 14.63
CA GLN A 184 -0.24 15.70 15.85
C GLN A 184 -1.62 16.33 15.68
N ARG A 185 -1.92 16.93 14.52
CA ARG A 185 -3.12 17.76 14.33
C ARG A 185 -3.88 17.52 13.03
N ALA A 186 -3.51 16.49 12.28
CA ALA A 186 -4.14 16.20 11.00
C ALA A 186 -5.63 15.89 11.21
N ARG A 187 -6.50 16.54 10.44
CA ARG A 187 -7.94 16.24 10.43
C ARG A 187 -8.26 15.01 9.58
N GLU A 188 -7.39 14.68 8.63
CA GLU A 188 -7.48 13.49 7.79
C GLU A 188 -6.06 12.95 7.57
N VAL A 189 -5.90 11.66 7.84
CA VAL A 189 -4.72 10.87 7.48
C VAL A 189 -5.17 9.74 6.55
N VAL A 190 -4.56 9.67 5.38
CA VAL A 190 -4.93 8.76 4.30
C VAL A 190 -3.80 7.79 4.01
N LEU A 191 -4.04 6.49 4.17
CA LEU A 191 -3.18 5.45 3.62
C LEU A 191 -3.54 5.21 2.17
N LEU A 192 -2.59 5.37 1.25
CA LEU A 192 -2.86 5.42 -0.17
C LEU A 192 -2.00 4.47 -0.99
N GLY A 193 -2.65 3.78 -1.94
CA GLY A 193 -2.01 3.06 -3.03
C GLY A 193 -2.41 1.60 -3.10
N PRO A 194 -2.00 0.88 -4.16
CA PRO A 194 -2.44 -0.49 -4.39
C PRO A 194 -2.03 -1.49 -3.30
N SER A 195 -0.98 -1.19 -2.54
CA SER A 195 -0.55 -2.01 -1.41
C SER A 195 -1.46 -1.90 -0.18
N THR A 196 -2.43 -0.98 -0.15
CA THR A 196 -3.27 -0.68 1.03
C THR A 196 -4.18 -1.86 1.37
N PRO A 197 -4.04 -2.49 2.56
CA PRO A 197 -5.00 -3.48 3.03
C PRO A 197 -6.31 -2.83 3.44
N LEU A 198 -7.44 -3.33 2.93
CA LEU A 198 -8.78 -2.87 3.32
C LEU A 198 -9.25 -3.60 4.59
N ALA A 199 -8.61 -3.29 5.72
CA ALA A 199 -8.87 -3.92 7.02
C ALA A 199 -9.03 -2.86 8.12
N PRO A 200 -10.20 -2.21 8.23
CA PRO A 200 -10.40 -1.09 9.14
C PRO A 200 -10.14 -1.48 10.60
N GLU A 201 -10.43 -2.74 10.97
CA GLU A 201 -10.16 -3.25 12.32
C GLU A 201 -8.68 -3.32 12.69
N VAL A 202 -7.77 -3.30 11.72
CA VAL A 202 -6.32 -3.26 11.97
C VAL A 202 -5.83 -1.81 12.11
N PHE A 203 -6.53 -0.86 11.49
CA PHE A 203 -6.11 0.54 11.43
C PHE A 203 -6.84 1.44 12.44
N CYS A 204 -7.83 0.93 13.19
CA CYS A 204 -8.67 1.73 14.08
C CYS A 204 -7.93 2.37 15.26
N ASP A 205 -6.80 1.79 15.68
CA ASP A 205 -5.98 2.32 16.77
C ASP A 205 -4.93 3.33 16.28
N PHE A 206 -4.84 3.55 14.97
CA PHE A 206 -3.94 4.51 14.35
C PHE A 206 -4.70 5.80 14.00
N PRO A 207 -4.01 6.96 13.81
CA PRO A 207 -4.67 8.22 13.41
C PRO A 207 -5.24 8.20 11.98
N MET A 208 -5.31 7.03 11.34
CA MET A 208 -5.85 6.86 10.00
C MET A 208 -7.34 7.15 9.95
N SER A 209 -7.75 7.91 8.94
CA SER A 209 -9.15 8.29 8.71
C SER A 209 -9.73 7.71 7.41
N LEU A 210 -8.85 7.26 6.51
CA LEU A 210 -9.23 6.74 5.21
C LEU A 210 -8.16 5.77 4.67
N LEU A 211 -8.62 4.60 4.23
CA LEU A 211 -7.82 3.63 3.47
C LEU A 211 -8.21 3.74 2.00
N SER A 212 -7.28 4.19 1.15
CA SER A 212 -7.46 4.36 -0.29
C SER A 212 -6.66 3.29 -1.05
N GLY A 213 -7.28 2.12 -1.23
CA GLY A 213 -6.70 0.95 -1.88
C GLY A 213 -7.25 0.67 -3.27
N VAL A 214 -7.13 -0.60 -3.68
CA VAL A 214 -7.70 -1.12 -4.93
C VAL A 214 -8.33 -2.48 -4.74
N ARG A 215 -9.36 -2.78 -5.55
CA ARG A 215 -9.85 -4.14 -5.77
C ARG A 215 -9.47 -4.59 -7.17
N VAL A 216 -9.20 -5.88 -7.32
CA VAL A 216 -8.93 -6.49 -8.62
C VAL A 216 -10.27 -6.88 -9.26
N LYS A 217 -10.54 -6.34 -10.46
CA LYS A 217 -11.75 -6.63 -11.24
C LYS A 217 -11.50 -7.55 -12.43
N ASP A 218 -10.26 -7.58 -12.93
CA ASP A 218 -9.82 -8.48 -14.00
C ASP A 218 -8.45 -9.07 -13.64
N ALA A 219 -8.43 -10.37 -13.34
CA ALA A 219 -7.22 -11.07 -12.98
C ALA A 219 -6.25 -11.18 -14.17
N GLU A 220 -6.71 -11.53 -15.36
CA GLU A 220 -5.81 -11.76 -16.49
C GLU A 220 -5.15 -10.45 -16.95
N ALA A 221 -5.91 -9.35 -16.99
CA ALA A 221 -5.36 -8.03 -17.27
C ALA A 221 -4.34 -7.60 -16.20
N LEU A 222 -4.58 -7.93 -14.92
CA LEU A 222 -3.64 -7.64 -13.83
C LEU A 222 -2.33 -8.39 -14.03
N PHE A 223 -2.38 -9.72 -14.21
CA PHE A 223 -1.19 -10.55 -14.32
C PHE A 223 -0.40 -10.25 -15.59
N SER A 224 -1.06 -10.02 -16.73
CA SER A 224 -0.42 -9.59 -17.97
C SER A 224 0.30 -8.25 -17.79
N GLY A 225 -0.37 -7.26 -17.18
CA GLY A 225 0.24 -5.96 -16.94
C GLY A 225 1.43 -6.01 -15.98
N VAL A 226 1.35 -6.82 -14.92
CA VAL A 226 2.46 -7.03 -13.98
C VAL A 226 3.65 -7.71 -14.68
N ALA A 227 3.39 -8.70 -15.54
CA ALA A 227 4.42 -9.39 -16.32
C ALA A 227 5.17 -8.44 -17.28
N GLU A 228 4.47 -7.44 -17.80
CA GLU A 228 5.03 -6.39 -18.66
C GLU A 228 5.59 -5.19 -17.88
N ALA A 229 5.80 -5.34 -16.56
CA ALA A 229 6.33 -4.29 -15.68
C ALA A 229 5.54 -2.96 -15.74
N ARG A 230 4.22 -3.03 -16.00
CA ARG A 230 3.38 -1.83 -16.06
C ARG A 230 3.23 -1.21 -14.66
N GLY A 231 3.39 0.12 -14.61
CA GLY A 231 3.05 0.91 -13.43
C GLY A 231 1.54 1.06 -13.25
N PHE A 232 1.12 1.76 -12.18
CA PHE A 232 -0.30 1.88 -11.81
C PHE A 232 -1.23 2.33 -12.96
N ARG A 233 -0.78 3.26 -13.82
CA ARG A 233 -1.58 3.73 -14.97
C ARG A 233 -1.90 2.62 -15.96
N GLY A 234 -0.94 1.71 -16.21
CA GLY A 234 -1.12 0.58 -17.12
C GLY A 234 -1.91 -0.59 -16.52
N LEU A 235 -2.15 -0.58 -15.20
CA LEU A 235 -2.97 -1.55 -14.48
C LEU A 235 -4.39 -1.04 -14.21
N LYS A 236 -4.72 0.20 -14.58
CA LYS A 236 -6.00 0.85 -14.24
C LYS A 236 -7.22 0.06 -14.73
N GLU A 237 -7.13 -0.57 -15.90
CA GLU A 237 -8.24 -1.36 -16.44
C GLU A 237 -8.43 -2.71 -15.73
N ALA A 238 -7.44 -3.18 -14.97
CA ALA A 238 -7.55 -4.39 -14.14
C ALA A 238 -8.02 -4.10 -12.71
N LEU A 239 -8.04 -2.82 -12.33
CA LEU A 239 -8.22 -2.37 -10.96
C LEU A 239 -9.43 -1.44 -10.81
N GLU A 240 -10.03 -1.48 -9.65
CA GLU A 240 -11.03 -0.54 -9.17
C GLU A 240 -10.45 0.19 -7.97
N LYS A 241 -10.43 1.53 -8.00
CA LYS A 241 -10.03 2.32 -6.83
C LYS A 241 -11.18 2.36 -5.84
N VAL A 242 -10.89 2.06 -4.59
CA VAL A 242 -11.88 2.07 -3.53
C VAL A 242 -11.33 2.76 -2.29
N ASN A 243 -12.22 3.42 -1.55
CA ASN A 243 -11.88 4.10 -0.33
C ASN A 243 -12.71 3.52 0.82
N LEU A 244 -12.15 3.46 2.02
CA LEU A 244 -12.82 2.95 3.20
C LEU A 244 -12.53 3.86 4.39
N ARG A 245 -13.58 4.35 5.05
CA ARG A 245 -13.46 5.08 6.31
C ARG A 245 -13.08 4.10 7.43
N VAL A 246 -12.17 4.54 8.29
CA VAL A 246 -11.73 3.85 9.50
C VAL A 246 -12.47 4.46 10.69
#